data_AF-A0A925NHS7-F1
#
_entry.id   AF-A0A925NHS7-F1
#
_cell.length_a   1.000
_cell.length_b   1.000
_cell.length_c   1.000
_cell.angle_alpha   90.00
_cell.angle_beta   90.00
_cell.angle_gamma   90.00
#
_symmetry.space_group_name_H-M   'P 1'
#
loop_
_entity.id
_entity.type
_entity.pdbx_description
1 polymer ?
#
loop_
_entity_poly.entity_id
_entity_poly.type
_entity_poly.pdbx_seq_one_letter_code
_entity_poly.pdbx_strand_id
1 'polypeptide(L)'
;MAENKYAPLEVLELLAEDKNPEVRIAVGTNTSTPTHIRYSLAFDQDPNVRFGLAEDVNTPVELLNKLTEDSNPYISCRAEETKEIILSREHPNSLECHRFFRWASKCADPSELRYA
;
A
#
# COMPACT_ATOMS: atom_id res chain seq x y z
N MET A 1 -5.41 18.65 -9.22
CA MET A 1 -6.35 18.72 -8.07
C MET A 1 -7.67 18.12 -8.52
N ALA A 2 -7.89 16.83 -8.24
CA ALA A 2 -9.11 16.11 -8.58
C ALA A 2 -9.76 15.57 -7.29
N GLU A 3 -10.05 16.47 -6.35
CA GLU A 3 -10.82 16.17 -5.15
C GLU A 3 -12.29 16.53 -5.41
N ASN A 4 -12.99 15.75 -6.25
CA ASN A 4 -14.44 15.85 -6.34
C ASN A 4 -15.09 14.59 -5.77
N LYS A 5 -15.72 14.73 -4.59
CA LYS A 5 -16.51 13.67 -3.91
C LYS A 5 -17.68 13.12 -4.73
N TYR A 6 -17.98 13.70 -5.89
CA TYR A 6 -19.01 13.26 -6.83
C TYR A 6 -18.47 12.94 -8.23
N ALA A 7 -17.17 12.66 -8.37
CA ALA A 7 -16.70 12.03 -9.60
C ALA A 7 -17.52 10.72 -9.78
N PRO A 8 -18.25 10.57 -10.90
CA PRO A 8 -18.98 9.33 -11.16
C PRO A 8 -18.03 8.15 -11.03
N LEU A 9 -18.51 7.03 -10.50
CA LEU A 9 -17.71 5.80 -10.37
C LEU A 9 -16.98 5.47 -11.68
N GLU A 10 -17.67 5.61 -12.81
CA GLU A 10 -17.13 5.43 -14.16
C GLU A 10 -15.91 6.32 -14.45
N VAL A 11 -15.87 7.55 -13.93
CA VAL A 11 -14.72 8.46 -14.11
C VAL A 11 -13.53 7.98 -13.28
N LEU A 12 -13.75 7.47 -12.07
CA LEU A 12 -12.66 6.90 -11.26
C LEU A 12 -12.12 5.60 -11.86
N GLU A 13 -12.98 4.77 -12.44
CA GLU A 13 -12.57 3.57 -13.17
C GLU A 13 -11.72 3.93 -14.40
N LEU A 14 -12.17 4.90 -15.20
CA LEU A 14 -11.41 5.39 -16.35
C LEU A 14 -10.06 5.99 -15.94
N LEU A 15 -10.01 6.76 -14.85
CA LEU A 15 -8.76 7.33 -14.35
C LEU A 15 -7.83 6.28 -13.72
N ALA A 16 -8.38 5.18 -13.17
CA ALA A 16 -7.60 4.06 -12.69
C ALA A 16 -6.94 3.27 -13.83
N GLU A 17 -7.40 3.43 -15.07
CA GLU A 17 -6.79 2.86 -16.27
C GLU A 17 -6.01 3.90 -17.10
N ASP A 18 -5.85 5.12 -16.59
CA ASP A 18 -5.14 6.19 -17.29
C ASP A 18 -3.70 5.76 -17.61
N LYS A 19 -3.18 6.17 -18.77
CA LYS A 19 -1.82 5.82 -19.20
C LYS A 19 -0.75 6.42 -18.29
N ASN A 20 -1.04 7.56 -17.66
CA ASN A 20 -0.13 8.22 -16.76
C ASN A 20 -0.18 7.58 -15.35
N PRO A 21 0.91 6.97 -14.87
CA PRO A 21 0.95 6.37 -13.53
C PRO A 21 0.70 7.39 -12.41
N GLU A 22 1.03 8.67 -12.59
CA GLU A 22 0.75 9.71 -11.59
C GLU A 22 -0.75 9.92 -11.37
N VAL A 23 -1.55 9.80 -12.44
CA VAL A 23 -3.02 9.88 -12.37
C VAL A 23 -3.55 8.66 -11.61
N ARG A 24 -3.04 7.47 -11.92
CA ARG A 24 -3.42 6.23 -11.22
C ARG A 24 -3.03 6.25 -9.73
N ILE A 25 -1.86 6.79 -9.38
CA ILE A 25 -1.45 7.02 -7.99
C ILE A 25 -2.43 7.96 -7.28
N ALA A 26 -2.81 9.07 -7.91
CA ALA A 26 -3.77 10.01 -7.33
C ALA A 26 -5.15 9.36 -7.09
N VAL A 27 -5.60 8.47 -7.99
CA VAL A 27 -6.82 7.68 -7.78
C VAL A 27 -6.64 6.69 -6.63
N GLY A 28 -5.53 5.97 -6.60
CA GLY A 28 -5.25 4.97 -5.56
C GLY A 28 -5.13 5.54 -4.16
N THR A 29 -4.54 6.73 -4.02
CA THR A 29 -4.34 7.42 -2.73
C THR A 29 -5.53 8.25 -2.29
N ASN A 30 -6.55 8.41 -3.15
CA ASN A 30 -7.75 9.15 -2.79
C ASN A 30 -8.64 8.31 -1.85
N THR A 31 -8.97 8.88 -0.70
CA THR A 31 -9.82 8.24 0.33
C THR A 31 -11.28 8.09 -0.11
N SER A 32 -11.71 8.84 -1.12
CA SER A 32 -13.03 8.73 -1.73
C SER A 32 -13.09 7.63 -2.80
N THR A 33 -11.95 7.06 -3.19
CA THR A 33 -11.90 5.99 -4.18
C THR A 33 -12.46 4.69 -3.60
N PRO A 34 -13.43 4.05 -4.27
CA PRO A 34 -13.96 2.77 -3.85
C PRO A 34 -12.89 1.69 -3.69
N THR A 35 -13.07 0.83 -2.69
CA THR A 35 -12.09 -0.20 -2.34
C THR A 35 -11.77 -1.14 -3.49
N HIS A 36 -12.74 -1.51 -4.34
CA HIS A 36 -12.50 -2.40 -5.48
C HIS A 36 -11.54 -1.79 -6.53
N ILE A 37 -11.59 -0.46 -6.75
CA ILE A 37 -10.65 0.24 -7.63
C ILE A 37 -9.25 0.24 -7.00
N ARG A 38 -9.16 0.49 -5.68
CA ARG A 38 -7.89 0.40 -4.95
C ARG A 38 -7.29 -1.02 -5.01
N TYR A 39 -8.13 -2.05 -4.93
CA TYR A 39 -7.72 -3.44 -5.15
C TYR A 39 -7.15 -3.66 -6.55
N SER A 40 -7.80 -3.12 -7.59
CA SER A 40 -7.26 -3.19 -8.96
C SER A 40 -5.88 -2.54 -9.08
N LEU A 41 -5.72 -1.35 -8.49
CA LEU A 41 -4.45 -0.60 -8.50
C LEU A 41 -3.33 -1.26 -7.66
N ALA A 42 -3.67 -2.11 -6.70
CA ALA A 42 -2.65 -2.88 -5.97
C ALA A 42 -1.99 -3.96 -6.83
N PHE A 43 -2.60 -4.33 -7.95
CA PHE A 43 -2.01 -5.22 -8.96
C PHE A 43 -1.58 -4.47 -10.23
N ASP A 44 -1.44 -3.14 -10.16
CA ASP A 44 -1.01 -2.32 -11.28
C ASP A 44 0.37 -2.77 -11.79
N GLN A 45 0.59 -2.66 -13.10
CA GLN A 45 1.85 -3.05 -13.71
C GLN A 45 3.00 -2.11 -13.31
N ASP A 46 2.68 -0.85 -12.98
CA ASP A 46 3.65 0.15 -12.56
C ASP A 46 3.97 0.04 -11.06
N PRO A 47 5.22 -0.25 -10.68
CA PRO A 47 5.63 -0.34 -9.29
C PRO A 47 5.37 0.94 -8.47
N ASN A 48 5.38 2.12 -9.09
CA ASN A 48 5.15 3.39 -8.40
C ASN A 48 3.69 3.52 -7.95
N VAL A 49 2.74 2.99 -8.74
CA VAL A 49 1.32 2.95 -8.38
C VAL A 49 1.11 2.06 -7.16
N ARG A 50 1.69 0.86 -7.19
CA ARG A 50 1.65 -0.08 -6.06
C ARG A 50 2.35 0.47 -4.82
N PHE A 51 3.48 1.17 -5.00
CA PHE A 51 4.19 1.84 -3.90
C PHE A 51 3.36 2.97 -3.28
N GLY A 52 2.67 3.78 -4.07
CA GLY A 52 1.79 4.84 -3.56
C GLY A 52 0.67 4.30 -2.66
N LEU A 53 0.11 3.13 -2.99
CA LEU A 53 -0.84 2.44 -2.11
C LEU A 53 -0.18 1.87 -0.86
N ALA A 54 1.06 1.38 -0.95
CA ALA A 54 1.81 0.86 0.17
C ALA A 54 2.21 1.94 1.19
N GLU A 55 2.40 3.19 0.77
CA GLU A 55 2.72 4.32 1.65
C GLU A 55 1.47 4.99 2.27
N ASP A 56 0.28 4.79 1.69
CA ASP A 56 -0.95 5.43 2.17
C ASP A 56 -1.49 4.74 3.44
N VAL A 57 -1.49 5.48 4.55
CA VAL A 57 -2.04 5.04 5.85
C VAL A 57 -3.56 4.87 5.85
N ASN A 58 -4.27 5.36 4.82
CA ASN A 58 -5.70 5.13 4.66
C ASN A 58 -6.00 3.83 3.88
N THR A 59 -4.97 3.17 3.36
CA THR A 59 -5.13 1.88 2.69
C THR A 59 -5.60 0.83 3.71
N PRO A 60 -6.65 0.04 3.40
CA PRO A 60 -7.09 -1.04 4.27
C PRO A 60 -5.97 -2.05 4.55
N VAL A 61 -5.87 -2.53 5.79
CA VAL A 61 -4.85 -3.51 6.22
C VAL A 61 -4.88 -4.78 5.35
N GLU A 62 -6.06 -5.21 4.89
CA GLU A 62 -6.21 -6.34 3.97
C GLU A 62 -5.47 -6.11 2.64
N LEU A 63 -5.50 -4.88 2.12
CA LEU A 63 -4.81 -4.52 0.89
C LEU A 63 -3.30 -4.39 1.12
N LEU A 64 -2.90 -3.82 2.26
CA LEU A 64 -1.49 -3.78 2.65
C LEU A 64 -0.92 -5.20 2.75
N ASN A 65 -1.63 -6.17 3.34
CA ASN A 65 -1.20 -7.58 3.37
C ASN A 65 -0.98 -8.18 1.98
N LYS A 66 -1.67 -7.70 0.95
CA LYS A 66 -1.41 -8.12 -0.43
C LYS A 66 -0.15 -7.47 -0.99
N LEU A 67 0.09 -6.20 -0.66
CA LEU A 67 1.29 -5.48 -1.06
C LEU A 67 2.55 -5.98 -0.32
N THR A 68 2.43 -6.58 0.87
CA THR A 68 3.55 -7.25 1.54
C THR A 68 4.00 -8.52 0.80
N GLU A 69 3.12 -9.13 0.01
CA GLU A 69 3.43 -10.29 -0.85
C GLU A 69 3.98 -9.88 -2.23
N ASP A 70 4.21 -8.57 -2.48
CA ASP A 70 4.70 -8.08 -3.77
C ASP A 70 6.11 -8.60 -4.08
N SER A 71 6.33 -8.91 -5.36
CA SER A 71 7.65 -9.26 -5.91
C SER A 71 8.74 -8.21 -5.69
N ASN A 72 8.36 -6.93 -5.55
CA ASN A 72 9.31 -5.83 -5.35
C ASN A 72 9.56 -5.63 -3.85
N PRO A 73 10.80 -5.86 -3.37
CA PRO A 73 11.13 -5.78 -1.94
C PRO A 73 10.95 -4.37 -1.34
N TYR A 74 11.03 -3.32 -2.16
CA TYR A 74 10.79 -1.95 -1.69
C TYR A 74 9.31 -1.72 -1.37
N ILE A 75 8.41 -2.32 -2.16
CA ILE A 75 6.96 -2.21 -1.98
C ILE A 75 6.53 -3.02 -0.77
N SER A 76 6.99 -4.27 -0.67
CA SER A 76 6.64 -5.13 0.47
C SER A 76 7.14 -4.57 1.79
N CYS A 77 8.39 -4.11 1.86
CA CYS A 77 8.95 -3.47 3.05
C CYS A 77 8.16 -2.23 3.46
N ARG A 78 7.80 -1.36 2.50
CA ARG A 78 7.00 -0.18 2.80
C ARG A 78 5.57 -0.52 3.23
N ALA A 79 4.94 -1.51 2.61
CA ALA A 79 3.60 -1.96 2.99
C ALA A 79 3.57 -2.50 4.43
N GLU A 80 4.61 -3.23 4.84
CA GLU A 80 4.77 -3.70 6.22
C GLU A 80 4.93 -2.53 7.19
N GLU A 81 5.78 -1.56 6.87
CA GLU A 81 5.98 -0.36 7.69
C GLU A 81 4.67 0.43 7.88
N THR A 82 3.92 0.67 6.82
CA THR A 82 2.63 1.38 6.87
C THR A 82 1.60 0.59 7.68
N LYS A 83 1.56 -0.73 7.53
CA LYS A 83 0.67 -1.59 8.32
C LYS A 83 0.97 -1.48 9.82
N GLU A 84 2.25 -1.50 10.20
CA GLU A 84 2.67 -1.31 11.59
C GLU A 84 2.29 0.08 12.13
N ILE A 85 2.39 1.12 11.29
CA ILE A 85 1.92 2.48 11.64
C ILE A 85 0.42 2.50 11.90
N ILE A 86 -0.40 1.83 11.09
CA ILE A 86 -1.86 1.78 11.30
C ILE A 86 -2.19 1.04 12.59
N LEU A 87 -1.60 -0.15 12.81
CA LEU A 87 -1.86 -0.98 14.00
C LEU A 87 -1.42 -0.29 15.30
N SER A 88 -0.27 0.39 15.29
CA SER A 88 0.22 1.15 16.45
C SER A 88 -0.64 2.35 16.81
N ARG A 89 -1.28 3.00 15.82
CA ARG A 89 -2.22 4.10 16.04
C ARG A 89 -3.53 3.65 16.68
N GLU A 90 -3.97 2.44 16.39
CA GLU A 90 -5.17 1.87 17.01
C GLU A 90 -4.93 1.43 18.46
N HIS A 91 -3.68 1.08 18.83
CA HIS A 91 -3.35 0.50 20.15
C HIS A 91 -2.17 1.22 20.85
N PRO A 92 -2.33 2.49 21.26
CA PRO A 92 -1.22 3.33 21.75
C PRO A 92 -0.55 2.86 23.06
N ASN A 93 -1.11 1.87 23.77
CA ASN A 93 -0.60 1.35 25.05
C ASN A 93 -0.46 -0.19 25.10
N SER A 94 -0.46 -0.90 23.97
CA SER A 94 -0.14 -2.33 23.96
C SER A 94 1.36 -2.55 24.17
N LEU A 95 1.71 -3.41 25.14
CA LEU A 95 3.08 -3.81 25.49
C LEU A 95 3.83 -4.52 24.35
N GLU A 96 3.21 -4.68 23.19
CA GLU A 96 3.79 -5.29 21.98
C GLU A 96 4.77 -4.36 21.26
N CYS A 97 4.69 -3.04 21.47
CA CYS A 97 5.53 -2.05 20.78
C CYS A 97 7.05 -2.25 21.00
N HIS A 98 7.46 -2.94 22.07
CA HIS A 98 8.89 -3.22 22.36
C HIS A 98 9.47 -4.46 21.65
N ARG A 99 8.68 -5.30 20.98
CA ARG A 99 9.20 -6.50 20.29
C ARG A 99 9.52 -6.30 18.80
N PHE A 100 9.07 -5.21 18.19
CA PHE A 100 9.06 -5.03 16.74
C PHE A 100 10.34 -4.49 16.10
N PHE A 101 11.32 -4.02 16.88
CA PHE A 101 12.63 -3.58 16.34
C PHE A 101 13.50 -4.72 15.75
N ARG A 102 13.09 -6.00 15.85
CA ARG A 102 13.85 -7.13 15.28
C ARG A 102 13.53 -7.46 13.82
N TRP A 103 12.47 -6.91 13.23
CA TRP A 103 12.13 -7.22 11.85
C TRP A 103 12.90 -6.37 10.83
N ALA A 104 13.18 -5.10 11.14
CA ALA A 104 13.99 -4.21 10.30
C ALA A 104 15.42 -4.71 10.01
N SER A 105 15.97 -5.62 10.83
CA SER A 105 17.28 -6.26 10.56
C SER A 105 17.19 -7.48 9.65
N LYS A 106 16.01 -8.08 9.44
CA LYS A 106 15.85 -9.29 8.62
C LYS A 106 15.68 -9.01 7.12
N CYS A 107 15.12 -7.86 6.75
CA CYS A 107 14.95 -7.50 5.33
C CYS A 107 16.24 -7.00 4.64
N ALA A 108 17.33 -6.83 5.39
CA ALA A 108 18.61 -6.32 4.89
C ALA A 108 19.67 -7.42 4.67
N ASP A 109 19.34 -8.71 4.83
CA ASP A 109 20.29 -9.80 4.61
C ASP A 109 20.03 -10.54 3.28
N PRO A 110 20.89 -10.37 2.25
CA PRO A 110 20.77 -11.07 0.97
C PRO A 110 21.02 -12.59 1.04
N SER A 111 21.38 -13.14 2.21
CA SER A 111 21.79 -14.55 2.34
C SER A 111 20.65 -15.55 2.55
N GLU A 112 19.41 -15.10 2.80
CA GLU A 112 18.24 -15.99 2.99
C GLU A 112 17.50 -16.34 1.68
N LEU A 113 17.96 -15.87 0.50
CA LEU A 113 17.42 -16.25 -0.82
C LEU A 113 17.92 -17.63 -1.32
N ARG A 114 18.25 -18.54 -0.41
CA ARG A 114 18.45 -19.95 -0.74
C ARG A 114 17.65 -20.79 0.24
N TYR A 115 16.70 -21.54 -0.32
CA TYR A 115 15.88 -22.60 0.29
C TYR A 115 14.56 -22.17 0.95
N ALA A 116 13.52 -21.99 0.15
CA ALA A 116 12.27 -22.80 0.20
C ALA A 116 11.32 -22.37 -0.93
#